data_AF-A0A2H5FMN2-F1
#
_entry.id   AF-A0A2H5FMN2-F1
#
_cell.length_a   1.000
_cell.length_b   1.000
_cell.length_c   1.000
_cell.angle_alpha   90.00
_cell.angle_beta   90.00
_cell.angle_gamma   90.00
#
_symmetry.space_group_name_H-M   'P 1'
#
loop_
_entity.id
_entity.type
_entity.pdbx_description
1 polymer ?
#
loop_
_entity_poly.entity_id
_entity_poly.type
_entity_poly.pdbx_seq_one_letter_code
_entity_poly.pdbx_strand_id
1 'polypeptide(L)' 'MSEYYKILLSSSQRQLFEVWNWQFTPTEWERARAAQVAMLEGYFNPYIEEWDNQKSKNFEFN' A
#
# COMPACT_ATOMS: atom_id res chain seq x y z
N MET A 1 -5.79 -4.33 -4.95
CA MET A 1 -6.81 -5.34 -5.37
C MET A 1 -7.67 -4.80 -6.49
N SER A 2 -8.34 -3.66 -6.29
CA SER A 2 -9.26 -3.07 -7.27
C SER A 2 -8.57 -2.81 -8.63
N GLU A 3 -7.31 -2.38 -8.58
CA GLU A 3 -6.47 -1.98 -9.70
C GLU A 3 -5.91 -3.20 -10.44
N TYR A 4 -5.48 -4.21 -9.68
CA TYR A 4 -4.85 -5.43 -10.21
C TYR A 4 -5.90 -6.34 -10.87
N TYR A 5 -7.01 -6.59 -10.19
CA TYR A 5 -8.09 -7.47 -10.66
C TYR A 5 -9.22 -6.72 -11.40
N LYS A 6 -9.09 -5.41 -11.59
CA LYS A 6 -10.09 -4.55 -12.28
C LYS A 6 -11.49 -4.62 -11.63
N ILE A 7 -11.53 -4.80 -10.32
CA ILE A 7 -12.78 -4.81 -9.54
C ILE A 7 -13.23 -3.35 -9.37
N LEU A 8 -14.46 -3.07 -9.79
CA LEU A 8 -15.05 -1.74 -9.64
C LEU A 8 -15.42 -1.49 -8.17
N LEU A 9 -14.96 -0.36 -7.65
CA LEU A 9 -15.41 0.20 -6.39
C LEU A 9 -16.38 1.34 -6.69
N SER A 10 -17.41 1.51 -5.85
CA SER A 10 -18.19 2.74 -5.86
C SER A 10 -17.29 3.94 -5.50
N SER A 11 -17.72 5.14 -5.88
CA SER A 11 -17.01 6.37 -5.52
C SER A 11 -16.82 6.51 -4.00
N SER A 12 -17.86 6.20 -3.22
CA SER A 12 -17.80 6.24 -1.76
C SER A 12 -16.81 5.23 -1.16
N GLN A 13 -16.74 4.01 -1.71
CA GLN A 13 -15.79 2.99 -1.24
C GLN A 13 -14.34 3.39 -1.53
N ARG A 14 -14.08 3.90 -2.74
CA ARG A 14 -12.75 4.37 -3.12
C ARG A 14 -12.28 5.49 -2.19
N GLN A 15 -13.13 6.50 -1.99
CA GLN A 15 -12.81 7.63 -1.12
C GLN A 15 -12.53 7.18 0.32
N LEU A 16 -13.32 6.23 0.84
CA LEU A 16 -13.10 5.67 2.18
C LEU A 16 -11.72 5.02 2.31
N PHE A 17 -11.33 4.18 1.34
CA PHE A 17 -10.05 3.49 1.39
C PHE A 17 -8.85 4.43 1.19
N GLU A 18 -8.97 5.46 0.36
CA GLU A 18 -7.93 6.48 0.20
C GLU A 18 -7.68 7.22 1.52
N VAL A 19 -8.74 7.63 2.23
CA VAL A 19 -8.63 8.28 3.54
C VAL A 19 -8.02 7.34 4.58
N TRP A 20 -8.46 6.07 4.62
CA TRP A 20 -7.91 5.09 5.55
C TRP A 20 -6.44 4.78 5.29
N ASN A 21 -6.04 4.66 4.02
CA ASN A 21 -4.65 4.42 3.65
C ASN A 21 -3.74 5.55 4.14
N TRP A 22 -4.22 6.80 4.12
CA TRP A 22 -3.49 7.95 4.65
C TRP A 22 -3.46 7.97 6.19
N GLN A 23 -4.61 7.74 6.83
CA GLN A 23 -4.77 7.87 8.28
C GLN A 23 -4.11 6.74 9.07
N PHE A 24 -4.07 5.53 8.51
CA PHE A 24 -3.53 4.34 9.15
C PHE A 24 -2.32 3.83 8.38
N THR A 25 -1.16 4.41 8.68
CA THR A 25 0.10 4.04 8.04
C THR A 25 0.44 2.57 8.28
N PRO A 26 1.07 1.87 7.32
CA PRO A 26 1.36 0.45 7.47
C PRO A 26 2.24 0.14 8.68
N THR A 27 1.92 -0.93 9.40
CA THR A 27 2.74 -1.46 10.49
C THR A 27 3.94 -2.24 9.95
N GLU A 28 4.93 -2.53 10.79
CA GLU A 28 6.06 -3.39 10.41
C GLU A 28 5.60 -4.79 10.00
N TRP A 29 4.57 -5.33 10.67
CA TRP A 29 3.99 -6.61 10.33
C TRP A 29 3.32 -6.60 8.95
N GLU A 30 2.58 -5.54 8.60
CA GLU A 30 1.95 -5.41 7.28
C GLU A 30 2.99 -5.33 6.16
N ARG A 31 4.10 -4.63 6.39
CA ARG A 31 5.22 -4.55 5.44
C ARG A 31 5.88 -5.92 5.26
N ALA A 32 6.19 -6.62 6.36
CA ALA A 32 6.78 -7.95 6.31
C ALA A 32 5.86 -8.96 5.59
N ARG A 33 4.55 -8.92 5.89
CA ARG A 33 3.55 -9.75 5.24
C ARG A 33 3.46 -9.44 3.74
N ALA A 34 3.45 -8.16 3.35
CA ALA A 34 3.41 -7.77 1.95
C ALA A 34 4.63 -8.30 1.16
N ALA A 35 5.83 -8.27 1.75
CA ALA A 35 7.03 -8.83 1.14
C ALA A 35 6.95 -10.36 0.96
N GLN A 36 6.45 -11.07 1.96
CA GLN A 36 6.24 -12.53 1.87
C GLN A 36 5.21 -12.90 0.81
N VAL A 37 4.09 -12.17 0.75
CA VAL A 37 3.07 -12.37 -0.29
C VAL A 37 3.65 -12.09 -1.68
N ALA A 38 4.42 -11.01 -1.85
CA ALA A 38 5.04 -10.69 -3.13
C ALA A 38 6.03 -11.78 -3.59
N MET A 39 6.78 -12.39 -2.67
CA MET A 39 7.66 -13.51 -2.98
C MET A 39 6.90 -14.74 -3.49
N LEU A 40 5.67 -14.96 -3.00
CA LEU A 40 4.84 -16.10 -3.39
C LEU A 40 3.99 -15.84 -4.64
N GLU A 41 3.39 -14.66 -4.74
CA GLU A 41 2.44 -14.29 -5.81
C GLU A 41 3.13 -13.61 -7.01
N GLY A 42 4.36 -13.13 -6.84
CA GLY A 42 5.18 -12.54 -7.90
C GLY A 42 4.88 -11.07 -8.22
N TYR A 43 4.09 -10.38 -7.40
CA TYR A 43 3.83 -8.94 -7.54
C TYR A 43 3.73 -8.24 -6.18
N PHE A 44 4.13 -6.97 -6.14
CA PHE A 44 4.12 -6.17 -4.93
C PHE A 44 2.79 -5.43 -4.73
N ASN A 45 2.48 -5.09 -3.47
CA ASN A 45 1.36 -4.20 -3.16
C ASN A 45 1.81 -2.74 -3.31
N PRO A 46 1.35 -2.00 -4.34
CA PRO A 46 1.84 -0.66 -4.63
C PRO A 46 1.56 0.33 -3.50
N TYR A 47 0.48 0.13 -2.74
CA TYR A 47 0.13 1.00 -1.61
C TYR A 47 1.12 0.87 -0.45
N ILE A 48 1.75 -0.28 -0.25
CA ILE A 48 2.80 -0.46 0.76
C ILE A 48 4.12 0.11 0.26
N GLU A 49 4.48 -0.17 -1.00
CA GLU A 49 5.72 0.36 -1.60
C GLU A 49 5.75 1.90 -1.62
N GLU A 50 4.62 2.53 -1.94
CA GLU A 50 4.53 3.99 -1.96
C GLU A 50 4.85 4.59 -0.58
N TRP A 51 4.35 3.99 0.50
CA TRP A 51 4.68 4.40 1.86
C TRP A 51 6.17 4.22 2.21
N ASP A 52 6.78 3.11 1.79
CA ASP A 52 8.21 2.85 2.03
C ASP A 52 9.10 3.83 1.25
N ASN A 53 8.74 4.12 0.00
CA ASN A 53 9.45 5.09 -0.85
C ASN A 53 9.37 6.52 -0.29
N GLN A 54 8.22 6.91 0.26
CA GLN A 54 8.08 8.20 0.95
C GLN A 54 8.96 8.27 2.20
N LYS A 55 9.03 7.18 2.98
CA LYS A 55 9.91 7.09 4.17
C LYS A 55 11.38 7.27 3.77
N SER A 56 11.83 6.64 2.69
CA SER A 56 13.22 6.77 2.20
C SER A 56 13.56 8.21 1.82
N LYS A 57 12.67 8.90 1.09
CA LYS A 57 12.88 10.31 0.70
C LYS A 57 13.00 11.22 1.91
N ASN A 58 12.18 11.03 2.93
CA ASN A 58 12.23 11.86 4.14
C ASN A 58 13.53 11.63 4.96
N PHE A 59 14.19 10.48 4.80
CA PHE A 59 15.49 10.21 5.43
C PHE A 59 16.67 10.79 4.64
N GLU A 60 16.58 10.93 3.31
CA GLU A 60 17.65 11.48 2.46
C GLU A 60 17.79 13.02 2.55
N PHE A 61 16.78 13.71 3.07
CA PHE A 61 16.76 15.18 3.22
C PHE A 61 16.93 15.67 4.68
N ASN A 62 17.35 14.80 5.60
CA ASN A 62 17.67 15.15 7.00
C ASN A 62 19.15 14.93 7.32
#